data_AF-A0A3D3LUC3-F1
#
_entry.id   AF-A0A3D3LUC3-F1
#
_cell.length_a   1.000
_cell.length_b   1.000
_cell.length_c   1.000
_cell.angle_alpha   90.00
_cell.angle_beta   90.00
_cell.angle_gamma   90.00
#
_symmetry.space_group_name_H-M   'P 1'
#
loop_
_entity.id
_entity.type
_entity.pdbx_description
1 polymer ?
#
loop_
_entity_poly.entity_id
_entity_poly.type
_entity_poly.pdbx_seq_one_letter_code
_entity_poly.pdbx_strand_id
1 'polypeptide(L)'
;MYPEKKTILNYGILSSISWNSNNWADHPTDEDLKASKYNYVKDNAHMHESLNFGHDNFPVEEDGYYIGYTPMFNRPPDVENSRNVQVVFFTSSDFKKFNRKTIIGFYGFPVFGEWFTRKSKHELYKTYSRGNIKALPEDIIYFQNPIVINNEIVQTNNLLPEGKKISQQGFNYLNSDHVYNLIKLALSLNPSNSKLKNFVEKFPLIEKLAKEEFDLQDFIGIIGDTTADTLKDIEKLEKKMKGQPPEIKQRISKYIERGAISKKVKKLNNYKCSICEELGNSTNSFVKRNGNTYIETHHVEPVSTVKIGVLSITNLMTVCANHHRQLHFGNVDLIENTEKFFTFIIDEQKIRIEKINIS
;
A
#
# COMPACT_ATOMS: atom_id res chain seq x y z
N MET A 1 -28.90 -11.33 3.33
CA MET A 1 -27.83 -12.16 3.92
C MET A 1 -26.72 -12.22 2.88
N TYR A 2 -25.67 -11.41 3.04
CA TYR A 2 -24.56 -11.39 2.09
C TYR A 2 -23.74 -12.68 2.27
N PRO A 3 -23.34 -13.38 1.20
CA PRO A 3 -22.52 -14.58 1.33
C PRO A 3 -21.21 -14.22 2.05
N GLU A 4 -20.84 -15.01 3.05
CA GLU A 4 -19.55 -14.88 3.73
C GLU A 4 -18.43 -14.93 2.69
N LYS A 5 -17.61 -13.89 2.67
CA LYS A 5 -16.44 -13.79 1.79
C LYS A 5 -15.46 -14.88 2.20
N LYS A 6 -15.42 -15.99 1.46
CA LYS A 6 -14.52 -17.11 1.74
C LYS A 6 -13.13 -16.80 1.18
N THR A 7 -12.18 -16.53 2.06
CA THR A 7 -10.76 -16.38 1.70
C THR A 7 -10.22 -17.70 1.13
N ILE A 8 -9.61 -17.65 -0.05
CA ILE A 8 -8.99 -18.80 -0.71
C ILE A 8 -7.52 -18.84 -0.33
N LEU A 9 -7.04 -19.97 0.21
CA LEU A 9 -5.65 -20.17 0.55
C LEU A 9 -4.79 -20.40 -0.70
N ASN A 10 -3.54 -19.93 -0.65
CA ASN A 10 -2.53 -20.08 -1.69
C ASN A 10 -3.05 -19.69 -3.09
N TYR A 11 -3.71 -18.55 -3.17
CA TYR A 11 -4.29 -17.98 -4.38
C TYR A 11 -3.26 -17.20 -5.22
N GLY A 12 -2.11 -16.85 -4.63
CA GLY A 12 -1.01 -16.26 -5.36
C GLY A 12 0.35 -16.57 -4.73
N ILE A 13 1.41 -16.18 -5.43
CA ILE A 13 2.80 -16.32 -4.97
C ILE A 13 3.50 -14.98 -5.12
N LEU A 14 4.31 -14.61 -4.12
CA LEU A 14 5.27 -13.51 -4.21
C LEU A 14 6.69 -14.07 -4.36
N SER A 15 7.25 -13.92 -5.55
CA SER A 15 8.56 -14.44 -5.94
C SER A 15 9.56 -13.30 -6.11
N SER A 16 10.86 -13.57 -5.93
CA SER A 16 11.91 -12.57 -6.12
C SER A 16 12.78 -12.88 -7.34
N ILE A 17 13.11 -11.83 -8.08
CA ILE A 17 14.01 -11.86 -9.24
C ILE A 17 15.06 -10.76 -9.10
N SER A 18 16.13 -10.85 -9.88
CA SER A 18 17.20 -9.84 -9.91
C SER A 18 16.70 -8.51 -10.50
N TRP A 19 17.46 -7.44 -10.28
CA TRP A 19 17.17 -6.14 -10.87
C TRP A 19 17.75 -6.07 -12.28
N ASN A 20 16.94 -5.66 -13.24
CA ASN A 20 17.36 -5.39 -14.61
C ASN A 20 16.85 -4.01 -14.99
N SER A 21 17.77 -3.08 -15.28
CA SER A 21 17.43 -1.69 -15.59
C SER A 21 16.76 -1.51 -16.96
N ASN A 22 16.81 -2.52 -17.83
CA ASN A 22 16.10 -2.57 -19.11
C ASN A 22 14.71 -3.20 -18.99
N ASN A 23 14.02 -2.90 -17.88
CA ASN A 23 12.64 -3.30 -17.60
C ASN A 23 12.38 -4.82 -17.72
N TRP A 24 13.40 -5.65 -17.50
CA TRP A 24 13.31 -7.10 -17.73
C TRP A 24 12.78 -7.44 -19.14
N ALA A 25 13.17 -6.65 -20.13
CA ALA A 25 12.83 -6.79 -21.53
C ALA A 25 14.07 -6.75 -22.45
N ASP A 26 15.28 -6.81 -21.87
CA ASP A 26 16.55 -6.90 -22.60
C ASP A 26 17.66 -7.42 -21.67
N HIS A 27 18.88 -7.60 -22.19
CA HIS A 27 20.07 -7.91 -21.40
C HIS A 27 20.26 -6.95 -20.22
N PRO A 28 20.74 -7.44 -19.06
CA PRO A 28 21.09 -6.56 -17.95
C PRO A 28 22.36 -5.77 -18.31
N THR A 29 22.51 -4.59 -17.71
CA THR A 29 23.77 -3.84 -17.81
C THR A 29 24.86 -4.48 -16.95
N ASP A 30 26.13 -4.17 -17.21
CA ASP A 30 27.25 -4.59 -16.35
C ASP A 30 27.07 -4.11 -14.89
N GLU A 31 26.44 -2.94 -14.72
CA GLU A 31 26.12 -2.38 -13.41
C GLU A 31 25.08 -3.25 -12.69
N ASP A 32 24.02 -3.67 -13.40
CA ASP A 32 22.99 -4.56 -12.87
C ASP A 32 23.59 -5.91 -12.41
N LEU A 33 24.47 -6.49 -13.23
CA LEU A 33 25.15 -7.75 -12.92
C LEU A 33 26.01 -7.65 -11.65
N LYS A 34 26.84 -6.60 -11.54
CA LYS A 34 27.70 -6.35 -10.37
C LYS A 34 26.89 -6.07 -9.11
N ALA A 35 25.78 -5.35 -9.23
CA ALA A 35 24.93 -4.97 -8.10
C ALA A 35 23.99 -6.11 -7.63
N SER A 36 23.91 -7.23 -8.37
CA SER A 36 22.97 -8.31 -8.05
C SER A 36 23.18 -8.89 -6.65
N LYS A 37 22.08 -9.23 -5.98
CA LYS A 37 22.09 -9.91 -4.68
C LYS A 37 22.18 -11.43 -4.79
N TYR A 38 22.18 -11.97 -6.01
CA TYR A 38 22.27 -13.40 -6.28
C TYR A 38 23.70 -13.76 -6.71
N ASN A 39 24.37 -14.60 -5.91
CA ASN A 39 25.75 -15.01 -6.20
C ASN A 39 25.87 -15.61 -7.61
N TYR A 40 24.92 -16.45 -8.02
CA TYR A 40 24.90 -17.02 -9.37
C TYR A 40 25.01 -15.95 -10.48
N VAL A 41 24.29 -14.83 -10.35
CA VAL A 41 24.32 -13.75 -11.36
C VAL A 41 25.69 -13.08 -11.40
N LYS A 42 26.31 -12.87 -10.23
CA LYS A 42 27.67 -12.31 -10.14
C LYS A 42 28.71 -13.25 -10.72
N ASP A 43 28.61 -14.53 -10.38
CA ASP A 43 29.60 -15.55 -10.73
C ASP A 43 29.57 -15.91 -12.23
N ASN A 44 28.38 -15.81 -12.86
CA ASN A 44 28.17 -16.22 -14.26
C ASN A 44 27.93 -15.04 -15.22
N ALA A 45 27.90 -13.81 -14.71
CA ALA A 45 27.53 -12.60 -15.47
C ALA A 45 26.24 -12.77 -16.29
N HIS A 46 25.28 -13.55 -15.77
CA HIS A 46 24.07 -13.95 -16.48
C HIS A 46 22.84 -13.96 -15.58
N MET A 47 21.72 -13.49 -16.11
CA MET A 47 20.47 -13.28 -15.37
C MET A 47 19.29 -13.84 -16.18
N HIS A 48 18.87 -15.07 -15.88
CA HIS A 48 17.87 -15.83 -16.64
C HIS A 48 16.49 -15.14 -16.74
N GLU A 49 16.13 -14.34 -15.74
CA GLU A 49 14.88 -13.56 -15.63
C GLU A 49 14.85 -12.28 -16.49
N SER A 50 15.90 -12.01 -17.27
CA SER A 50 16.07 -10.73 -17.98
C SER A 50 15.00 -10.42 -19.03
N LEU A 51 14.24 -11.42 -19.47
CA LEU A 51 13.18 -11.25 -20.47
C LEU A 51 11.77 -11.40 -19.89
N ASN A 52 11.59 -11.48 -18.56
CA ASN A 52 10.29 -11.76 -17.94
C ASN A 52 9.16 -10.80 -18.36
N PHE A 53 9.47 -9.55 -18.70
CA PHE A 53 8.48 -8.56 -19.12
C PHE A 53 8.70 -8.09 -20.57
N GLY A 54 9.43 -8.86 -21.38
CA GLY A 54 9.67 -8.59 -22.81
C GLY A 54 8.61 -9.15 -23.77
N HIS A 55 7.48 -9.66 -23.27
CA HIS A 55 6.45 -10.37 -24.04
C HIS A 55 5.78 -9.53 -25.15
N ASP A 56 5.86 -8.21 -25.10
CA ASP A 56 5.39 -7.32 -26.18
C ASP A 56 6.40 -7.16 -27.32
N ASN A 57 7.67 -7.50 -27.08
CA ASN A 57 8.77 -7.27 -28.02
C ASN A 57 9.34 -8.56 -28.61
N PHE A 58 9.02 -9.73 -28.04
CA PHE A 58 9.61 -11.00 -28.42
C PHE A 58 8.56 -12.06 -28.76
N PRO A 59 8.88 -13.02 -29.65
CA PRO A 59 7.91 -14.02 -30.10
C PRO A 59 7.48 -14.95 -28.98
N VAL A 60 6.18 -15.27 -28.94
CA VAL A 60 5.63 -16.34 -28.10
C VAL A 60 5.93 -17.72 -28.68
N GLU A 61 5.74 -18.77 -27.89
CA GLU A 61 5.81 -20.16 -28.34
C GLU A 61 4.59 -20.52 -29.22
N GLU A 62 4.65 -21.66 -29.92
CA GLU A 62 3.56 -22.14 -30.80
C GLU A 62 2.23 -22.33 -30.07
N ASP A 63 2.26 -22.61 -28.76
CA ASP A 63 1.08 -22.74 -27.91
C ASP A 63 0.52 -21.40 -27.42
N GLY A 64 1.09 -20.28 -27.89
CA GLY A 64 0.70 -18.92 -27.55
C GLY A 64 1.30 -18.38 -26.24
N TYR A 65 2.01 -19.20 -25.48
CA TYR A 65 2.56 -18.78 -24.19
C TYR A 65 3.88 -18.04 -24.33
N TYR A 66 4.10 -17.09 -23.44
CA TYR A 66 5.39 -16.47 -23.22
C TYR A 66 6.08 -17.10 -21.99
N ILE A 67 7.31 -17.57 -22.18
CA ILE A 67 8.10 -18.20 -21.11
C ILE A 67 8.82 -17.12 -20.29
N GLY A 68 8.78 -17.25 -18.98
CA GLY A 68 9.55 -16.47 -18.01
C GLY A 68 10.37 -17.35 -17.09
N TYR A 69 11.15 -16.73 -16.21
CA TYR A 69 11.98 -17.43 -15.24
C TYR A 69 11.97 -16.74 -13.88
N THR A 70 11.95 -17.53 -12.81
CA THR A 70 12.34 -17.07 -11.48
C THR A 70 13.27 -18.07 -10.80
N PRO A 71 14.36 -17.62 -10.16
CA PRO A 71 15.23 -18.53 -9.42
C PRO A 71 14.51 -19.24 -8.27
N MET A 72 13.41 -18.68 -7.78
CA MET A 72 12.64 -19.27 -6.68
C MET A 72 11.90 -20.55 -7.08
N PHE A 73 11.71 -20.80 -8.38
CA PHE A 73 11.06 -22.01 -8.90
C PHE A 73 12.05 -23.05 -9.41
N ASN A 74 13.37 -22.85 -9.20
CA ASN A 74 14.36 -23.92 -9.41
C ASN A 74 14.06 -25.14 -8.54
N ARG A 75 13.46 -24.91 -7.37
CA ARG A 75 12.65 -25.89 -6.66
C ARG A 75 11.18 -25.50 -6.87
N PRO A 76 10.41 -26.25 -7.67
CA PRO A 76 9.05 -25.84 -8.01
C PRO A 76 8.17 -25.77 -6.75
N PRO A 77 7.13 -24.92 -6.76
CA PRO A 77 6.11 -24.93 -5.72
C PRO A 77 5.49 -26.31 -5.56
N ASP A 78 5.13 -26.65 -4.33
CA ASP A 78 4.43 -27.90 -4.02
C ASP A 78 3.08 -27.96 -4.76
N VAL A 79 2.78 -29.09 -5.38
CA VAL A 79 1.63 -29.27 -6.29
C VAL A 79 0.31 -29.03 -5.56
N GLU A 80 0.13 -29.62 -4.37
CA GLU A 80 -1.11 -29.46 -3.59
C GLU A 80 -1.28 -28.03 -3.09
N ASN A 81 -0.20 -27.43 -2.58
CA ASN A 81 -0.26 -26.06 -2.09
C ASN A 81 -0.48 -25.04 -3.22
N SER A 82 -0.03 -25.32 -4.43
CA SER A 82 -0.09 -24.38 -5.55
C SER A 82 -1.32 -24.53 -6.45
N ARG A 83 -2.19 -25.53 -6.20
CA ARG A 83 -3.38 -25.82 -7.01
C ARG A 83 -4.35 -24.66 -7.21
N ASN A 84 -4.37 -23.70 -6.28
CA ASN A 84 -5.25 -22.55 -6.30
C ASN A 84 -4.57 -21.28 -6.85
N VAL A 85 -3.27 -21.33 -7.15
CA VAL A 85 -2.49 -20.14 -7.53
C VAL A 85 -2.99 -19.63 -8.88
N GLN A 86 -3.46 -18.38 -8.87
CA GLN A 86 -3.90 -17.69 -10.08
C GLN A 86 -2.92 -16.58 -10.49
N VAL A 87 -2.04 -16.12 -9.58
CA VAL A 87 -1.15 -14.99 -9.84
C VAL A 87 0.23 -15.22 -9.21
N VAL A 88 1.29 -14.99 -9.98
CA VAL A 88 2.67 -14.96 -9.48
C VAL A 88 3.22 -13.54 -9.63
N PHE A 89 3.36 -12.84 -8.51
CA PHE A 89 3.96 -11.50 -8.42
C PHE A 89 5.48 -11.59 -8.36
N PHE A 90 6.15 -10.63 -8.98
CA PHE A 90 7.60 -10.53 -8.98
C PHE A 90 8.07 -9.33 -8.17
N THR A 91 9.06 -9.57 -7.31
CA THR A 91 9.76 -8.53 -6.57
C THR A 91 11.18 -8.37 -7.04
N SER A 92 11.66 -7.13 -7.05
CA SER A 92 13.06 -6.81 -7.32
C SER A 92 13.57 -5.69 -6.41
N SER A 93 14.90 -5.58 -6.27
CA SER A 93 15.55 -4.54 -5.44
C SER A 93 16.27 -3.55 -6.32
N ASP A 94 15.77 -2.32 -6.38
CA ASP A 94 16.38 -1.22 -7.12
C ASP A 94 17.64 -0.73 -6.40
N PHE A 95 18.82 -1.17 -6.85
CA PHE A 95 20.08 -0.79 -6.22
C PHE A 95 20.39 0.70 -6.41
N LYS A 96 19.92 1.33 -7.51
CA LYS A 96 20.09 2.77 -7.77
C LYS A 96 19.29 3.62 -6.78
N LYS A 97 18.23 3.06 -6.20
CA LYS A 97 17.41 3.69 -5.16
C LYS A 97 17.64 3.06 -3.79
N PHE A 98 18.88 2.95 -3.34
CA PHE A 98 19.24 2.43 -2.01
C PHE A 98 18.67 1.03 -1.74
N ASN A 99 18.71 0.14 -2.74
CA ASN A 99 18.16 -1.21 -2.67
C ASN A 99 16.66 -1.26 -2.34
N ARG A 100 15.89 -0.24 -2.76
CA ARG A 100 14.45 -0.17 -2.55
C ARG A 100 13.77 -1.38 -3.14
N LYS A 101 13.06 -2.14 -2.30
CA LYS A 101 12.34 -3.33 -2.74
C LYS A 101 10.98 -2.94 -3.31
N THR A 102 10.65 -3.51 -4.46
CA THR A 102 9.43 -3.22 -5.20
C THR A 102 8.79 -4.49 -5.73
N ILE A 103 7.46 -4.45 -5.94
CA ILE A 103 6.73 -5.40 -6.77
C ILE A 103 6.60 -4.76 -8.14
N ILE A 104 7.10 -5.43 -9.17
CA ILE A 104 7.33 -4.85 -10.50
C ILE A 104 6.32 -5.31 -11.55
N GLY A 105 5.51 -6.31 -11.22
CA GLY A 105 4.54 -6.90 -12.12
C GLY A 105 4.14 -8.31 -11.67
N PHE A 106 3.35 -8.98 -12.49
CA PHE A 106 2.94 -10.36 -12.26
C PHE A 106 2.65 -11.11 -13.55
N TYR A 107 2.60 -12.44 -13.43
CA TYR A 107 2.00 -13.33 -14.41
C TYR A 107 0.65 -13.81 -13.86
N GLY A 108 -0.41 -13.55 -14.61
CA GLY A 108 -1.76 -14.01 -14.36
C GLY A 108 -2.00 -15.37 -15.01
N PHE A 109 -2.82 -16.20 -14.36
CA PHE A 109 -3.12 -17.58 -14.75
C PHE A 109 -1.89 -18.38 -15.21
N PRO A 110 -0.77 -18.36 -14.46
CA PRO A 110 0.48 -18.91 -14.96
C PRO A 110 0.49 -20.44 -14.92
N VAL A 111 1.23 -21.03 -15.86
CA VAL A 111 1.61 -22.44 -15.86
C VAL A 111 3.05 -22.55 -15.35
N PHE A 112 3.27 -23.39 -14.34
CA PHE A 112 4.58 -23.64 -13.73
C PHE A 112 4.61 -25.05 -13.12
N GLY A 113 5.77 -25.46 -12.61
CA GLY A 113 5.99 -26.80 -12.01
C GLY A 113 6.93 -27.68 -12.83
N GLU A 114 7.22 -27.28 -14.06
CA GLU A 114 8.19 -27.90 -14.95
C GLU A 114 9.05 -26.84 -15.65
N TRP A 115 10.08 -27.30 -16.38
CA TRP A 115 10.90 -26.44 -17.23
C TRP A 115 10.33 -26.35 -18.63
N PHE A 116 10.28 -25.14 -19.18
CA PHE A 116 9.85 -24.87 -20.55
C PHE A 116 11.05 -24.43 -21.38
N THR A 117 11.20 -25.01 -22.58
CA THR A 117 12.22 -24.61 -23.54
C THR A 117 11.60 -23.71 -24.60
N ARG A 118 12.27 -22.61 -24.91
CA ARG A 118 11.91 -21.74 -26.02
C ARG A 118 12.27 -22.40 -27.35
N LYS A 119 11.29 -22.54 -28.23
CA LYS A 119 11.44 -23.06 -29.58
C LYS A 119 11.36 -21.95 -30.63
N SER A 120 10.69 -20.85 -30.29
CA SER A 120 10.58 -19.69 -31.17
C SER A 120 11.94 -19.09 -31.54
N LYS A 121 12.04 -18.56 -32.76
CA LYS A 121 13.30 -18.04 -33.30
C LYS A 121 13.51 -16.58 -32.91
N HIS A 122 14.49 -16.33 -32.05
CA HIS A 122 14.98 -14.99 -31.73
C HIS A 122 16.44 -15.06 -31.26
N GLU A 123 17.27 -14.06 -31.60
CA GLU A 123 18.70 -14.06 -31.24
C GLU A 123 18.91 -14.16 -29.72
N LEU A 124 18.16 -13.38 -28.94
CA LEU A 124 18.22 -13.44 -27.47
C LEU A 124 17.81 -14.80 -26.90
N TYR A 125 17.01 -15.60 -27.60
CA TYR A 125 16.56 -16.91 -27.10
C TYR A 125 17.66 -17.97 -27.16
N LYS A 126 18.77 -17.71 -27.86
CA LYS A 126 20.00 -18.52 -27.73
C LYS A 126 20.56 -18.44 -26.30
N THR A 127 20.50 -17.25 -25.70
CA THR A 127 20.97 -16.96 -24.34
C THR A 127 19.91 -17.29 -23.28
N TYR A 128 18.64 -17.00 -23.57
CA TYR A 128 17.51 -17.17 -22.65
C TYR A 128 16.59 -18.33 -23.09
N SER A 129 17.18 -19.49 -23.35
CA SER A 129 16.55 -20.62 -24.05
C SER A 129 15.51 -21.40 -23.25
N ARG A 130 15.38 -21.16 -21.93
CA ARG A 130 14.45 -21.89 -21.07
C ARG A 130 13.99 -21.08 -19.88
N GLY A 131 12.87 -21.48 -19.30
CA GLY A 131 12.27 -20.88 -18.11
C GLY A 131 11.47 -21.89 -17.31
N ASN A 132 10.85 -21.45 -16.21
CA ASN A 132 10.14 -22.31 -15.25
C ASN A 132 8.75 -21.77 -14.87
N ILE A 133 8.27 -20.78 -15.62
CA ILE A 133 6.92 -20.25 -15.56
C ILE A 133 6.56 -19.76 -16.96
N LYS A 134 5.29 -19.87 -17.37
CA LYS A 134 4.78 -19.25 -18.59
C LYS A 134 3.36 -18.73 -18.39
N ALA A 135 2.98 -17.70 -19.14
CA ALA A 135 1.63 -17.16 -19.16
C ALA A 135 1.30 -16.64 -20.56
N LEU A 136 0.02 -16.41 -20.84
CA LEU A 136 -0.39 -15.74 -22.06
C LEU A 136 0.07 -14.26 -22.01
N PRO A 137 0.56 -13.67 -23.11
CA PRO A 137 1.07 -12.29 -23.13
C PRO A 137 0.10 -11.23 -22.62
N GLU A 138 -1.21 -11.43 -22.81
CA GLU A 138 -2.26 -10.55 -22.31
C GLU A 138 -2.42 -10.58 -20.78
N ASP A 139 -1.97 -11.66 -20.14
CA ASP A 139 -2.04 -11.86 -18.69
C ASP A 139 -0.67 -11.64 -18.02
N ILE A 140 0.34 -11.18 -18.76
CA ILE A 140 1.62 -10.71 -18.21
C ILE A 140 1.56 -9.20 -18.02
N ILE A 141 1.61 -8.76 -16.77
CA ILE A 141 1.43 -7.36 -16.41
C ILE A 141 2.71 -6.80 -15.82
N TYR A 142 3.32 -5.85 -16.54
CA TYR A 142 4.41 -5.02 -16.04
C TYR A 142 3.88 -3.71 -15.45
N PHE A 143 4.44 -3.27 -14.32
CA PHE A 143 4.05 -2.02 -13.67
C PHE A 143 5.05 -0.91 -14.00
N GLN A 144 4.61 0.09 -14.76
CA GLN A 144 5.38 1.31 -15.01
C GLN A 144 5.65 2.07 -13.70
N ASN A 145 4.68 2.06 -12.79
CA ASN A 145 4.80 2.54 -11.42
C ASN A 145 4.76 1.34 -10.46
N PRO A 146 5.92 0.79 -10.06
CA PRO A 146 5.98 -0.41 -9.24
C PRO A 146 5.56 -0.14 -7.79
N ILE A 147 5.04 -1.17 -7.11
CA ILE A 147 4.59 -1.06 -5.72
C ILE A 147 5.82 -1.09 -4.81
N VAL A 148 6.09 -0.01 -4.08
CA VAL A 148 7.18 0.04 -3.09
C VAL A 148 6.77 -0.74 -1.84
N ILE A 149 7.62 -1.66 -1.40
CA ILE A 149 7.35 -2.51 -0.23
C ILE A 149 8.51 -2.54 0.76
N ASN A 150 8.17 -2.60 2.04
CA ASN A 150 9.05 -2.97 3.14
C ASN A 150 8.26 -3.82 4.16
N ASN A 151 8.90 -4.34 5.21
CA ASN A 151 8.21 -5.20 6.18
C ASN A 151 7.07 -4.49 6.95
N GLU A 152 7.10 -3.16 7.04
CA GLU A 152 6.02 -2.38 7.66
C GLU A 152 4.85 -2.22 6.67
N ILE A 153 5.11 -1.71 5.46
CA ILE A 153 4.11 -1.47 4.42
C ILE A 153 3.31 -2.73 4.11
N VAL A 154 3.96 -3.89 4.00
CA VAL A 154 3.26 -5.13 3.64
C VAL A 154 2.32 -5.62 4.72
N GLN A 155 2.60 -5.32 5.98
CA GLN A 155 1.74 -5.68 7.11
C GLN A 155 0.61 -4.63 7.25
N THR A 156 0.94 -3.34 7.20
CA THR A 156 -0.05 -2.25 7.30
C THR A 156 -1.10 -2.29 6.19
N ASN A 157 -0.72 -2.73 4.99
CA ASN A 157 -1.63 -2.80 3.83
C ASN A 157 -2.15 -4.23 3.56
N ASN A 158 -1.90 -5.18 4.47
CA ASN A 158 -2.32 -6.57 4.32
C ASN A 158 -1.96 -7.17 2.94
N LEU A 159 -0.69 -7.02 2.54
CA LEU A 159 -0.15 -7.49 1.25
C LEU A 159 0.55 -8.85 1.39
N LEU A 160 0.93 -9.23 2.61
CA LEU A 160 1.52 -10.53 2.94
C LEU A 160 0.79 -11.13 4.15
N PRO A 161 0.78 -12.48 4.28
CA PRO A 161 0.27 -13.13 5.48
C PRO A 161 0.98 -12.65 6.75
N GLU A 162 0.26 -12.66 7.86
CA GLU A 162 0.79 -12.29 9.17
C GLU A 162 2.03 -13.14 9.52
N GLY A 163 3.06 -12.47 10.07
CA GLY A 163 4.33 -13.10 10.43
C GLY A 163 5.27 -13.40 9.25
N LYS A 164 4.85 -13.23 7.99
CA LYS A 164 5.74 -13.37 6.82
C LYS A 164 6.53 -12.08 6.57
N LYS A 165 7.81 -12.25 6.20
CA LYS A 165 8.72 -11.15 5.84
C LYS A 165 8.98 -11.17 4.33
N ILE A 166 9.29 -10.00 3.79
CA ILE A 166 9.84 -9.90 2.43
C ILE A 166 11.26 -10.49 2.42
N SER A 167 11.67 -11.11 1.31
CA SER A 167 13.04 -11.62 1.12
C SER A 167 13.46 -12.80 2.03
N GLN A 168 12.54 -13.64 2.49
CA GLN A 168 12.93 -14.95 3.05
C GLN A 168 13.48 -15.84 1.93
N GLN A 169 14.34 -16.83 2.24
CA GLN A 169 14.77 -17.82 1.24
C GLN A 169 13.53 -18.47 0.60
N GLY A 170 13.40 -18.35 -0.72
CA GLY A 170 12.25 -18.85 -1.48
C GLY A 170 11.18 -17.79 -1.77
N PHE A 171 9.93 -18.22 -1.82
CA PHE A 171 8.77 -17.39 -2.15
C PHE A 171 7.71 -17.44 -1.04
N ASN A 172 6.78 -16.49 -1.04
CA ASN A 172 5.64 -16.50 -0.10
C ASN A 172 4.35 -16.87 -0.83
N TYR A 173 3.57 -17.79 -0.27
CA TYR A 173 2.18 -17.97 -0.67
C TYR A 173 1.31 -16.83 -0.14
N LEU A 174 0.35 -16.42 -0.95
CA LEU A 174 -0.62 -15.37 -0.70
C LEU A 174 -2.03 -15.97 -0.74
N ASN A 175 -2.92 -15.53 0.13
CA ASN A 175 -4.34 -15.87 0.02
C ASN A 175 -5.05 -14.88 -0.93
N SER A 176 -6.33 -15.11 -1.20
CA SER A 176 -7.10 -14.26 -2.11
C SER A 176 -7.16 -12.79 -1.68
N ASP A 177 -7.23 -12.49 -0.39
CA ASP A 177 -7.28 -11.10 0.10
C ASP A 177 -5.97 -10.35 -0.18
N HIS A 178 -4.81 -10.99 0.03
CA HIS A 178 -3.51 -10.38 -0.29
C HIS A 178 -3.36 -10.13 -1.80
N VAL A 179 -3.78 -11.09 -2.64
CA VAL A 179 -3.74 -10.97 -4.10
C VAL A 179 -4.62 -9.80 -4.55
N TYR A 180 -5.85 -9.70 -4.02
CA TYR A 180 -6.76 -8.60 -4.34
C TYR A 180 -6.22 -7.25 -3.90
N ASN A 181 -5.64 -7.14 -2.70
CA ASN A 181 -5.03 -5.90 -2.22
C ASN A 181 -3.85 -5.46 -3.10
N LEU A 182 -3.02 -6.39 -3.55
CA LEU A 182 -1.91 -6.11 -4.45
C LEU A 182 -2.37 -5.63 -5.82
N ILE A 183 -3.37 -6.28 -6.43
CA ILE A 183 -3.93 -5.87 -7.72
C ILE A 183 -4.60 -4.50 -7.59
N LYS A 184 -5.33 -4.24 -6.51
CA LYS A 184 -5.96 -2.94 -6.23
C LYS A 184 -4.91 -1.83 -6.13
N LEU A 185 -3.83 -2.08 -5.42
CA LEU A 185 -2.73 -1.13 -5.30
C LEU A 185 -2.02 -0.92 -6.65
N ALA A 186 -1.80 -1.99 -7.42
CA ALA A 186 -1.24 -1.90 -8.76
C ALA A 186 -2.10 -1.04 -9.69
N LEU A 187 -3.42 -1.24 -9.70
CA LEU A 187 -4.38 -0.45 -10.47
C LEU A 187 -4.28 1.03 -10.11
N SER A 188 -4.24 1.34 -8.81
CA SER A 188 -4.16 2.72 -8.34
C SER A 188 -2.89 3.44 -8.77
N LEU A 189 -1.76 2.72 -8.85
CA LEU A 189 -0.47 3.26 -9.28
C LEU A 189 -0.32 3.27 -10.80
N ASN A 190 -1.05 2.40 -11.52
CA ASN A 190 -0.95 2.22 -12.97
C ASN A 190 -2.33 2.41 -13.65
N PRO A 191 -3.03 3.54 -13.45
CA PRO A 191 -4.41 3.72 -13.90
C PRO A 191 -4.57 3.75 -15.43
N SER A 192 -3.49 3.95 -16.18
CA SER A 192 -3.46 3.91 -17.65
C SER A 192 -3.10 2.53 -18.22
N ASN A 193 -2.77 1.54 -17.40
CA ASN A 193 -2.36 0.23 -17.87
C ASN A 193 -3.58 -0.59 -18.33
N SER A 194 -3.76 -0.71 -19.65
CA SER A 194 -4.91 -1.40 -20.25
C SER A 194 -4.90 -2.91 -20.01
N LYS A 195 -3.74 -3.56 -20.07
CA LYS A 195 -3.63 -5.01 -19.78
C LYS A 195 -4.05 -5.32 -18.35
N LEU A 196 -3.65 -4.50 -17.38
CA LEU A 196 -4.05 -4.67 -15.98
C LEU A 196 -5.56 -4.52 -15.80
N LYS A 197 -6.20 -3.57 -16.48
CA LYS A 197 -7.68 -3.42 -16.47
C LYS A 197 -8.36 -4.65 -17.07
N ASN A 198 -7.91 -5.09 -18.24
CA ASN A 198 -8.47 -6.26 -18.92
C ASN A 198 -8.30 -7.54 -18.06
N PHE A 199 -7.15 -7.71 -17.40
CA PHE A 199 -6.93 -8.81 -16.48
C PHE A 199 -7.95 -8.81 -15.34
N VAL A 200 -8.22 -7.64 -14.75
CA VAL A 200 -9.18 -7.49 -13.64
C VAL A 200 -10.61 -7.81 -14.06
N GLU A 201 -11.00 -7.49 -15.30
CA GLU A 201 -12.31 -7.89 -15.84
C GLU A 201 -12.45 -9.42 -15.94
N LYS A 202 -11.39 -10.12 -16.34
CA LYS A 202 -11.34 -11.60 -16.41
C LYS A 202 -11.16 -12.27 -15.05
N PHE A 203 -10.56 -11.58 -14.11
CA PHE A 203 -10.22 -12.06 -12.77
C PHE A 203 -11.17 -11.40 -11.75
N PRO A 204 -12.47 -11.77 -11.73
CA PRO A 204 -13.49 -11.03 -11.00
C PRO A 204 -13.08 -10.91 -9.54
N LEU A 205 -12.69 -9.70 -9.18
CA LEU A 205 -12.40 -9.33 -7.83
C LEU A 205 -13.77 -9.23 -7.11
N ILE A 206 -14.26 -10.36 -6.57
CA ILE A 206 -15.56 -10.57 -5.89
C ILE A 206 -16.34 -9.26 -5.62
N GLU A 207 -17.30 -8.93 -6.51
CA GLU A 207 -18.52 -8.09 -6.41
C GLU A 207 -18.58 -6.80 -5.54
N LYS A 208 -17.55 -6.48 -4.76
CA LYS A 208 -17.48 -5.45 -3.71
C LYS A 208 -16.64 -4.24 -4.14
N LEU A 209 -15.87 -4.38 -5.22
CA LEU A 209 -14.98 -3.33 -5.72
C LEU A 209 -15.71 -2.19 -6.39
N ALA A 210 -16.85 -2.38 -7.05
CA ALA A 210 -17.58 -1.23 -7.61
C ALA A 210 -17.96 -0.19 -6.52
N LYS A 211 -18.18 -0.62 -5.28
CA LYS A 211 -18.45 0.27 -4.14
C LYS A 211 -17.18 0.76 -3.43
N GLU A 212 -16.13 -0.07 -3.31
CA GLU A 212 -14.88 0.31 -2.64
C GLU A 212 -13.85 1.00 -3.55
N GLU A 213 -13.95 0.88 -4.87
CA GLU A 213 -13.05 1.43 -5.88
C GLU A 213 -13.40 2.90 -6.18
N PHE A 214 -14.69 3.23 -6.25
CA PHE A 214 -15.14 4.63 -6.22
C PHE A 214 -14.62 5.33 -4.95
N ASP A 215 -14.65 4.64 -3.81
CA ASP A 215 -14.16 5.20 -2.55
C ASP A 215 -12.62 5.28 -2.43
N LEU A 216 -11.89 4.31 -3.00
CA LEU A 216 -10.43 4.23 -2.85
C LEU A 216 -9.67 5.04 -3.92
N GLN A 217 -10.21 5.19 -5.13
CA GLN A 217 -9.60 6.05 -6.15
C GLN A 217 -9.64 7.52 -5.72
N ASP A 218 -10.73 7.99 -5.13
CA ASP A 218 -10.79 9.31 -4.51
C ASP A 218 -9.82 9.41 -3.30
N PHE A 219 -9.75 8.39 -2.46
CA PHE A 219 -8.83 8.35 -1.30
C PHE A 219 -7.34 8.39 -1.70
N ILE A 220 -6.93 7.64 -2.72
CA ILE A 220 -5.54 7.56 -3.17
C ILE A 220 -5.17 8.76 -4.06
N GLY A 221 -6.08 9.28 -4.88
CA GLY A 221 -5.88 10.55 -5.62
C GLY A 221 -5.76 11.78 -4.70
N ILE A 222 -6.26 11.66 -3.46
CA ILE A 222 -6.12 12.68 -2.41
C ILE A 222 -4.78 12.53 -1.66
N ILE A 223 -4.27 11.32 -1.42
CA ILE A 223 -3.08 11.07 -0.59
C ILE A 223 -1.79 10.87 -1.39
N GLY A 224 -1.85 10.26 -2.57
CA GLY A 224 -0.69 9.88 -3.39
C GLY A 224 0.17 11.06 -3.86
N ASP A 225 -0.35 12.27 -3.72
CA ASP A 225 0.28 13.52 -4.16
C ASP A 225 0.74 14.41 -2.98
N THR A 226 0.61 13.92 -1.74
CA THR A 226 0.87 14.68 -0.53
C THR A 226 1.39 13.76 0.58
N THR A 227 2.71 13.72 0.73
CA THR A 227 3.28 13.58 2.07
C THR A 227 2.78 14.78 2.86
N ALA A 228 1.73 14.62 3.66
CA ALA A 228 1.08 15.70 4.40
C ALA A 228 1.97 16.20 5.56
N ASP A 229 3.12 16.76 5.19
CA ASP A 229 4.17 17.23 6.08
C ASP A 229 4.11 18.76 6.23
N THR A 230 3.45 19.47 5.30
CA THR A 230 3.34 20.95 5.30
C THR A 230 1.89 21.46 5.36
N LEU A 231 1.71 22.71 5.81
CA LEU A 231 0.40 23.38 5.89
C LEU A 231 -0.30 23.52 4.54
N LYS A 232 0.46 23.75 3.47
CA LYS A 232 -0.06 23.87 2.11
C LYS A 232 -0.66 22.56 1.60
N ASP A 233 -0.14 21.43 2.07
CA ASP A 233 -0.63 20.10 1.72
C ASP A 233 -2.02 19.83 2.34
N ILE A 234 -2.23 20.34 3.55
CA ILE A 234 -3.51 20.26 4.27
C ILE A 234 -4.56 21.16 3.62
N GLU A 235 -4.19 22.38 3.21
CA GLU A 235 -5.09 23.26 2.45
C GLU A 235 -5.50 22.67 1.09
N LYS A 236 -4.56 21.99 0.40
CA LYS A 236 -4.83 21.26 -0.85
C LYS A 236 -5.78 20.09 -0.62
N LEU A 237 -5.60 19.36 0.49
CA LEU A 237 -6.49 18.29 0.93
C LEU A 237 -7.91 18.83 1.19
N GLU A 238 -8.05 19.90 1.97
CA GLU A 238 -9.33 20.51 2.30
C GLU A 238 -10.12 20.99 1.07
N LYS A 239 -9.44 21.61 0.09
CA LYS A 239 -10.07 22.03 -1.17
C LYS A 239 -10.63 20.85 -1.96
N LYS A 240 -9.90 19.73 -2.02
CA LYS A 240 -10.36 18.49 -2.70
C LYS A 240 -11.56 17.83 -2.00
N MET A 241 -11.76 18.11 -0.72
CA MET A 241 -12.81 17.48 0.09
C MET A 241 -14.17 18.21 0.09
N LYS A 242 -14.23 19.40 -0.50
CA LYS A 242 -15.41 20.30 -0.47
C LYS A 242 -16.64 19.76 -1.23
N GLY A 243 -16.56 18.60 -1.89
CA GLY A 243 -17.68 17.94 -2.57
C GLY A 243 -17.86 16.44 -2.27
N GLN A 244 -17.10 15.89 -1.31
CA GLN A 244 -17.02 14.44 -1.10
C GLN A 244 -18.12 13.89 -0.17
N PRO A 245 -18.59 12.64 -0.35
CA PRO A 245 -19.60 12.00 0.50
C PRO A 245 -19.16 11.87 1.98
N PRO A 246 -20.09 11.86 2.95
CA PRO A 246 -19.78 11.77 4.38
C PRO A 246 -18.91 10.55 4.76
N GLU A 247 -19.11 9.41 4.09
CA GLU A 247 -18.40 8.16 4.33
C GLU A 247 -16.91 8.26 3.97
N ILE A 248 -16.58 8.99 2.89
CA ILE A 248 -15.21 9.30 2.46
C ILE A 248 -14.53 10.22 3.46
N LYS A 249 -15.24 11.27 3.88
CA LYS A 249 -14.73 12.20 4.88
C LYS A 249 -14.39 11.48 6.18
N GLN A 250 -15.21 10.52 6.60
CA GLN A 250 -14.99 9.71 7.81
C GLN A 250 -13.78 8.76 7.69
N ARG A 251 -13.52 8.17 6.51
CA ARG A 251 -12.32 7.36 6.27
C ARG A 251 -11.04 8.18 6.31
N ILE A 252 -11.06 9.37 5.71
CA ILE A 252 -9.93 10.31 5.74
C ILE A 252 -9.67 10.81 7.17
N SER A 253 -10.72 11.12 7.94
CA SER A 253 -10.64 11.44 9.38
C SER A 253 -9.85 10.40 10.16
N LYS A 254 -10.24 9.12 10.02
CA LYS A 254 -9.57 8.00 10.70
C LYS A 254 -8.11 7.83 10.26
N TYR A 255 -7.81 8.13 8.99
CA TYR A 255 -6.44 8.10 8.48
C TYR A 255 -5.60 9.22 9.11
N ILE A 256 -6.11 10.45 9.18
CA ILE A 256 -5.45 11.60 9.81
C ILE A 256 -5.19 11.34 11.30
N GLU A 257 -6.20 10.84 12.02
CA GLU A 257 -6.15 10.50 13.46
C GLU A 257 -5.06 9.47 13.81
N ARG A 258 -4.71 8.60 12.84
CA ARG A 258 -3.75 7.51 13.02
C ARG A 258 -2.43 7.72 12.28
N GLY A 259 -2.34 8.76 11.45
CA GLY A 259 -1.24 9.00 10.53
C GLY A 259 -0.15 9.95 11.04
N ALA A 260 0.72 10.39 10.12
CA ALA A 260 1.83 11.29 10.42
C ALA A 260 1.36 12.65 10.98
N ILE A 261 0.21 13.16 10.53
CA ILE A 261 -0.41 14.38 11.05
C ILE A 261 -0.71 14.24 12.55
N SER A 262 -1.40 13.17 12.97
CA SER A 262 -1.65 12.87 14.39
C SER A 262 -0.35 12.84 15.21
N LYS A 263 0.71 12.22 14.69
CA LYS A 263 2.03 12.22 15.37
C LYS A 263 2.60 13.65 15.52
N LYS A 264 2.47 14.49 14.49
CA LYS A 264 2.93 15.88 14.50
C LYS A 264 2.15 16.74 15.51
N VAL A 265 0.82 16.65 15.49
CA VAL A 265 -0.08 17.34 16.43
C VAL A 265 0.24 16.97 17.88
N LYS A 266 0.44 15.68 18.17
CA LYS A 266 0.83 15.20 19.50
C LYS A 266 2.17 15.77 19.96
N LYS A 267 3.13 15.89 19.03
CA LYS A 267 4.43 16.48 19.32
C LYS A 267 4.34 17.99 19.57
N LEU A 268 3.58 18.72 18.74
CA LEU A 268 3.38 20.17 18.90
C LEU A 268 2.73 20.52 20.23
N ASN A 269 1.77 19.71 20.69
CA ASN A 269 1.14 19.91 21.99
C ASN A 269 1.87 19.20 23.15
N ASN A 270 3.14 18.83 22.97
CA ASN A 270 3.99 18.20 23.99
C ASN A 270 3.34 16.97 24.68
N TYR A 271 2.53 16.20 23.96
CA TYR A 271 1.78 15.05 24.47
C TYR A 271 0.87 15.35 25.67
N LYS A 272 0.38 16.59 25.78
CA LYS A 272 -0.54 17.03 26.83
C LYS A 272 -2.00 16.99 26.36
N CYS A 273 -2.92 16.90 27.33
CA CYS A 273 -4.36 17.03 27.08
C CYS A 273 -4.76 18.49 27.18
N SER A 274 -5.30 19.07 26.09
CA SER A 274 -5.70 20.47 26.06
C SER A 274 -6.79 20.83 27.07
N ILE A 275 -7.71 19.89 27.36
CA ILE A 275 -8.75 20.09 28.39
C ILE A 275 -8.17 20.02 29.80
N CYS A 276 -7.29 19.05 30.09
CA CYS A 276 -6.63 18.98 31.40
C CYS A 276 -5.86 20.27 31.69
N GLU A 277 -5.07 20.75 30.73
CA GLU A 277 -4.25 21.96 30.91
C GLU A 277 -5.14 23.19 31.14
N GLU A 278 -6.24 23.35 30.39
CA GLU A 278 -7.16 24.47 30.57
C GLU A 278 -7.90 24.42 31.93
N LEU A 279 -8.18 23.22 32.43
CA LEU A 279 -8.74 23.01 33.77
C LEU A 279 -7.69 23.15 34.90
N GLY A 280 -6.43 23.49 34.58
CA GLY A 280 -5.33 23.59 35.55
C GLY A 280 -4.83 22.25 36.09
N ASN A 281 -5.21 21.15 35.44
CA ASN A 281 -4.88 19.79 35.84
C ASN A 281 -3.72 19.21 35.04
N SER A 282 -2.99 18.27 35.66
CA SER A 282 -2.04 17.45 34.91
C SER A 282 -2.77 16.55 33.92
N THR A 283 -2.09 16.23 32.81
CA THR A 283 -2.65 15.33 31.79
C THR A 283 -2.92 13.95 32.40
N ASN A 284 -4.21 13.60 32.51
CA ASN A 284 -4.67 12.35 33.11
C ASN A 284 -4.45 11.15 32.16
N SER A 285 -3.21 10.68 32.09
CA SER A 285 -2.81 9.57 31.22
C SER A 285 -1.54 8.88 31.73
N PHE A 286 -1.11 7.82 31.05
CA PHE A 286 0.07 7.03 31.40
C PHE A 286 1.25 7.27 30.44
N VAL A 287 2.47 6.99 30.90
CA VAL A 287 3.69 7.04 30.08
C VAL A 287 3.85 5.73 29.30
N LYS A 288 4.02 5.83 27.98
CA LYS A 288 4.25 4.66 27.11
C LYS A 288 5.69 4.17 27.25
N ARG A 289 5.96 2.95 26.73
CA ARG A 289 7.31 2.35 26.66
C ARG A 289 8.36 3.26 26.00
N ASN A 290 7.95 4.16 25.13
CA ASN A 290 8.84 5.10 24.45
C ASN A 290 9.05 6.42 25.21
N GLY A 291 8.66 6.50 26.48
CA GLY A 291 8.82 7.67 27.34
C GLY A 291 7.80 8.80 27.14
N ASN A 292 6.97 8.74 26.09
CA ASN A 292 5.96 9.77 25.84
C ASN A 292 4.63 9.44 26.54
N THR A 293 3.93 10.45 27.04
CA THR A 293 2.56 10.32 27.55
C THR A 293 1.62 9.83 26.45
N TYR A 294 0.73 8.90 26.80
CA TYR A 294 -0.33 8.43 25.90
C TYR A 294 -1.35 9.56 25.71
N ILE A 295 -1.63 9.93 24.47
CA ILE A 295 -2.59 10.97 24.14
C ILE A 295 -3.25 10.61 22.80
N GLU A 296 -4.53 10.96 22.68
CA GLU A 296 -5.35 10.75 21.49
C GLU A 296 -5.55 12.08 20.77
N THR A 297 -5.73 12.02 19.46
CA THR A 297 -6.03 13.19 18.63
C THR A 297 -7.50 13.12 18.27
N HIS A 298 -8.22 14.22 18.48
CA HIS A 298 -9.66 14.29 18.34
C HIS A 298 -10.04 15.46 17.42
N HIS A 299 -11.01 15.23 16.52
CA HIS A 299 -11.62 16.28 15.71
C HIS A 299 -12.70 16.99 16.53
N VAL A 300 -12.56 18.29 16.75
CA VAL A 300 -13.48 19.08 17.59
C VAL A 300 -14.86 19.22 16.97
N GLU A 301 -14.93 19.67 15.71
CA GLU A 301 -16.18 19.56 14.96
C GLU A 301 -16.28 18.18 14.27
N PRO A 302 -17.45 17.50 14.36
CA PRO A 302 -17.67 16.25 13.67
C PRO A 302 -17.52 16.44 12.16
N VAL A 303 -16.74 15.55 11.55
CA VAL A 303 -16.46 15.55 10.11
C VAL A 303 -17.73 15.39 9.25
N SER A 304 -18.83 14.89 9.84
CA SER A 304 -20.15 14.77 9.22
C SER A 304 -20.87 16.11 9.00
N THR A 305 -20.44 17.21 9.63
CA THR A 305 -21.14 18.51 9.61
C THR A 305 -20.99 19.28 8.29
N VAL A 306 -20.21 18.77 7.32
CA VAL A 306 -20.01 19.34 5.96
C VAL A 306 -19.40 20.76 5.94
N LYS A 307 -19.07 21.36 7.09
CA LYS A 307 -18.43 22.67 7.19
C LYS A 307 -17.02 22.67 6.60
N ILE A 308 -16.60 23.82 6.08
CA ILE A 308 -15.24 24.04 5.58
C ILE A 308 -14.28 24.07 6.78
N GLY A 309 -13.15 23.35 6.72
CA GLY A 309 -12.14 23.33 7.78
C GLY A 309 -12.25 22.17 8.79
N VAL A 310 -13.26 21.29 8.70
CA VAL A 310 -13.49 20.19 9.67
C VAL A 310 -12.42 19.08 9.65
N LEU A 311 -11.57 19.05 8.64
CA LEU A 311 -10.44 18.10 8.53
C LEU A 311 -9.09 18.78 8.64
N SER A 312 -9.11 20.08 8.92
CA SER A 312 -7.91 20.87 9.17
C SER A 312 -7.20 20.39 10.41
N ILE A 313 -5.87 20.54 10.45
CA ILE A 313 -5.14 20.45 11.73
C ILE A 313 -5.69 21.45 12.74
N THR A 314 -6.22 22.59 12.28
CA THR A 314 -6.85 23.59 13.15
C THR A 314 -8.18 23.12 13.75
N ASN A 315 -8.74 21.99 13.30
CA ASN A 315 -9.89 21.32 13.92
C ASN A 315 -9.47 20.13 14.82
N LEU A 316 -8.16 19.89 14.97
CA LEU A 316 -7.63 18.83 15.82
C LEU A 316 -7.22 19.39 17.19
N MET A 317 -7.51 18.60 18.22
CA MET A 317 -6.97 18.78 19.56
C MET A 317 -6.37 17.47 20.07
N THR A 318 -5.53 17.54 21.11
CA THR A 318 -5.06 16.33 21.78
C THR A 318 -5.68 16.20 23.17
N VAL A 319 -6.16 15.00 23.46
CA VAL A 319 -6.93 14.71 24.67
C VAL A 319 -6.49 13.39 25.29
N CYS A 320 -6.59 13.30 26.62
CA CYS A 320 -6.39 12.02 27.29
C CYS A 320 -7.57 11.10 27.02
N ALA A 321 -7.41 9.80 27.28
CA ALA A 321 -8.46 8.80 27.02
C ALA A 321 -9.80 9.14 27.71
N ASN A 322 -9.74 9.76 28.89
CA ASN A 322 -10.94 10.17 29.64
C ASN A 322 -11.67 11.32 28.93
N HIS A 323 -10.99 12.43 28.67
CA HIS A 323 -11.59 13.56 27.95
C HIS A 323 -11.97 13.19 26.51
N HIS A 324 -11.25 12.26 25.87
CA HIS A 324 -11.64 11.76 24.55
C HIS A 324 -13.01 11.07 24.58
N ARG A 325 -13.24 10.21 25.57
CA ARG A 325 -14.57 9.59 25.79
C ARG A 325 -15.61 10.61 26.22
N GLN A 326 -15.24 11.59 27.05
CA GLN A 326 -16.15 12.64 27.50
C GLN A 326 -16.63 13.51 26.33
N LEU A 327 -15.76 13.84 25.38
CA LEU A 327 -16.15 14.55 24.16
C LEU A 327 -17.11 13.74 23.26
N HIS A 328 -17.07 12.41 23.33
CA HIS A 328 -17.96 11.54 22.57
C HIS A 328 -19.29 11.24 23.26
N PHE A 329 -19.30 11.14 24.59
CA PHE A 329 -20.42 10.56 25.34
C PHE A 329 -20.83 11.34 26.59
N GLY A 330 -20.04 12.34 26.98
CA GLY A 330 -20.28 13.16 28.17
C GLY A 330 -21.17 14.37 27.89
N ASN A 331 -21.40 15.17 28.93
CA ASN A 331 -22.15 16.42 28.84
C ASN A 331 -21.24 17.53 28.31
N VAL A 332 -21.02 17.52 26.99
CA VAL A 332 -20.13 18.46 26.31
C VAL A 332 -20.82 19.13 25.13
N ASP A 333 -20.84 20.45 25.15
CA ASP A 333 -21.32 21.29 24.04
C ASP A 333 -20.19 22.17 23.50
N LEU A 334 -19.97 22.11 22.19
CA LEU A 334 -19.10 23.06 21.49
C LEU A 334 -19.91 24.34 21.21
N ILE A 335 -19.53 25.44 21.87
CA ILE A 335 -20.22 26.74 21.78
C ILE A 335 -19.63 27.60 20.67
N GLU A 336 -18.31 27.56 20.51
CA GLU A 336 -17.61 28.43 19.56
C GLU A 336 -16.40 27.71 18.95
N ASN A 337 -16.19 27.93 17.66
CA ASN A 337 -15.05 27.42 16.91
C ASN A 337 -14.54 28.55 16.00
N THR A 338 -13.50 29.25 16.45
CA THR A 338 -12.88 30.36 15.70
C THR A 338 -11.58 29.92 15.05
N GLU A 339 -10.90 30.81 14.30
CA GLU A 339 -9.57 30.51 13.79
C GLU A 339 -8.51 30.30 14.89
N LYS A 340 -8.75 30.82 16.10
CA LYS A 340 -7.75 30.86 17.19
C LYS A 340 -8.06 29.92 18.34
N PHE A 341 -9.33 29.67 18.64
CA PHE A 341 -9.72 28.90 19.82
C PHE A 341 -11.03 28.14 19.63
N PHE A 342 -11.24 27.15 20.49
CA PHE A 342 -12.51 26.46 20.72
C PHE A 342 -13.09 26.91 22.06
N THR A 343 -14.41 27.05 22.15
CA THR A 343 -15.11 27.26 23.42
C THR A 343 -16.06 26.10 23.66
N PHE A 344 -15.90 25.40 24.78
CA PHE A 344 -16.78 24.31 25.18
C PHE A 344 -17.53 24.66 26.48
N ILE A 345 -18.69 24.05 26.67
CA ILE A 345 -19.26 23.79 27.99
C ILE A 345 -19.03 22.31 28.27
N ILE A 346 -18.29 21.98 29.32
CA ILE A 346 -18.02 20.60 29.76
C ILE A 346 -18.50 20.50 31.21
N ASP A 347 -19.48 19.62 31.48
CA ASP A 347 -20.07 19.45 32.81
C ASP A 347 -20.46 20.81 33.46
N GLU A 348 -21.16 21.65 32.69
CA GLU A 348 -21.60 23.01 33.06
C GLU A 348 -20.49 24.07 33.19
N GLN A 349 -19.22 23.70 33.04
CA GLN A 349 -18.11 24.63 33.05
C GLN A 349 -17.77 25.12 31.64
N LYS A 350 -17.76 26.44 31.44
CA LYS A 350 -17.29 27.05 30.19
C LYS A 350 -15.76 27.10 30.17
N ILE A 351 -15.15 26.47 29.18
CA ILE A 351 -13.69 26.45 28.96
C ILE A 351 -13.34 26.96 27.57
N ARG A 352 -12.16 27.55 27.42
CA ARG A 352 -11.64 28.06 26.15
C ARG A 352 -10.28 27.43 25.87
N ILE A 353 -10.16 26.76 24.73
CA ILE A 353 -8.95 26.05 24.34
C ILE A 353 -8.34 26.71 23.12
N GLU A 354 -7.13 27.24 23.26
CA GLU A 354 -6.38 27.78 22.12
C GLU A 354 -6.00 26.66 21.15
N LYS A 355 -6.13 26.93 19.84
CA LYS A 355 -5.80 25.98 18.78
C LYS A 355 -4.28 25.82 18.67
N ILE A 356 -3.86 24.64 18.22
CA ILE A 356 -2.44 24.35 18.03
C ILE A 356 -1.88 25.28 16.95
N ASN A 357 -0.94 26.13 17.32
CA ASN A 357 -0.28 27.04 16.38
C ASN A 357 0.72 26.27 15.52
N ILE A 358 0.61 26.44 14.21
CA ILE A 358 1.44 25.81 13.21
C ILE A 358 2.17 26.96 12.51
N SER A 359 3.10 27.59 13.21
CA SER A 359 3.98 28.60 12.61
C SER A 359 5.07 27.94 11.78
#